data_AF-A0A1X2IRE7-F1
#
_entry.id   AF-A0A1X2IRE7-F1
#
_cell.length_a   1.000
_cell.length_b   1.000
_cell.length_c   1.000
_cell.angle_alpha   90.00
_cell.angle_beta   90.00
_cell.angle_gamma   90.00
#
_symmetry.space_group_name_H-M   'P 1'
#
loop_
_entity.id
_entity.type
_entity.pdbx_description
1 polymer ?
#
loop_
_entity_poly.entity_id
_entity_poly.type
_entity_poly.pdbx_seq_one_letter_code
_entity_poly.pdbx_strand_id
1 'polypeptide(L)'
;MLNYVETAQGAKAYHAVYPDLANLTANLYPELLDVVSFLLYDGKMSADFTSLVNKNFSIPLDELEQVLLKSEDKPDCTLKVLSRLQSTPLKDMQPRAKVVISTLLLPCLESDFDSRIVDAFISTWEYFHLFIPHEIWLWTINTLNTQDTIYEFDDLVKSPLLIFETDQRIFRSERLLLLWLHIRINGRNVMALINAQDSAILQLLLELCQEKKEDRNNQASLLLARKLICRYIHGVFIDDRDNLLTKTLHFQTYAANLIPMMIEYIPSMYIAFNFLPELIRQPQIEKQVFGVLLGCHLCEKYPMESYLALAEKSILPRLMRIAYPSPTSALAVTLNQQQQQSTTMENTRHHQPCLPSEYLLEIIPAFTHLSRAFPHFSPEILNALNDIQQGLPGPGSFISQEGNSKIILLLQLHKTLKETLEKVQVEADRMDDVNKSLMSI
;
A
#
# COMPACT_ATOMS: atom_id res chain seq x y z
N MET A 1 -29.22 5.75 15.18
CA MET A 1 -29.92 6.89 15.83
C MET A 1 -29.87 8.14 14.96
N LEU A 2 -28.69 8.57 14.51
CA LEU A 2 -28.51 9.76 13.65
C LEU A 2 -29.44 9.75 12.42
N ASN A 3 -29.43 8.67 11.63
CA ASN A 3 -30.29 8.51 10.43
C ASN A 3 -31.79 8.61 10.76
N TYR A 4 -32.22 8.16 11.95
CA TYR A 4 -33.62 8.26 12.37
C TYR A 4 -34.00 9.71 12.71
N VAL A 5 -33.11 10.42 13.41
CA VAL A 5 -33.30 11.84 13.77
C VAL A 5 -33.36 12.72 12.53
N GLU A 6 -32.55 12.41 11.52
CA GLU A 6 -32.53 13.10 10.22
C GLU A 6 -33.81 12.86 9.40
N THR A 7 -34.32 11.62 9.35
CA THR A 7 -35.42 11.26 8.46
C THR A 7 -36.81 11.38 9.09
N ALA A 8 -36.89 11.45 10.43
CA ALA A 8 -38.16 11.49 11.15
C ALA A 8 -39.05 12.68 10.76
N GLN A 9 -40.28 12.36 10.35
CA GLN A 9 -41.30 13.31 9.87
C GLN A 9 -40.77 14.26 8.77
N GLY A 10 -39.92 13.75 7.87
CA GLY A 10 -39.35 14.55 6.78
C GLY A 10 -38.42 15.65 7.29
N ALA A 11 -37.52 15.30 8.22
CA ALA A 11 -36.53 16.19 8.86
C ALA A 11 -37.11 17.32 9.74
N LYS A 12 -38.42 17.31 10.03
CA LYS A 12 -39.06 18.38 10.83
C LYS A 12 -39.11 18.09 12.33
N ALA A 13 -39.21 16.82 12.73
CA ALA A 13 -39.45 16.45 14.13
C ALA A 13 -38.31 16.86 15.08
N TYR A 14 -37.07 16.71 14.63
CA TYR A 14 -35.88 16.89 15.47
C TYR A 14 -34.89 17.91 14.90
N HIS A 15 -35.36 18.80 14.01
CA HIS A 15 -34.53 19.79 13.32
C HIS A 15 -33.69 20.65 14.28
N ALA A 16 -34.21 20.96 15.47
CA ALA A 16 -33.52 21.77 16.47
C ALA A 16 -32.38 21.03 17.19
N VAL A 17 -32.46 19.70 17.33
CA VAL A 17 -31.50 18.88 18.10
C VAL A 17 -30.50 18.17 17.18
N TYR A 18 -30.86 17.99 15.91
CA TYR A 18 -30.01 17.33 14.93
C TYR A 18 -28.60 17.93 14.81
N PRO A 19 -28.41 19.27 14.71
CA PRO A 19 -27.08 19.86 14.61
C PRO A 19 -26.18 19.53 15.80
N ASP A 20 -26.74 19.57 17.02
CA ASP A 20 -26.00 19.26 18.25
C ASP A 20 -25.64 17.78 18.33
N LEU A 21 -26.56 16.89 17.94
CA LEU A 21 -26.32 15.46 17.91
C LEU A 21 -25.30 15.07 16.83
N ALA A 22 -25.36 15.70 15.66
CA ALA A 22 -24.40 15.51 14.58
C ALA A 22 -23.00 15.98 15.02
N ASN A 23 -22.90 17.15 15.65
CA ASN A 23 -21.64 17.65 16.21
C ASN A 23 -21.09 16.71 17.30
N LEU A 24 -21.94 16.22 18.21
CA LEU A 24 -21.53 15.27 19.23
C LEU A 24 -21.01 13.97 18.60
N THR A 25 -21.72 13.45 17.59
CA THR A 25 -21.33 12.24 16.87
C THR A 25 -20.01 12.46 16.13
N ALA A 26 -19.80 13.60 15.48
CA ALA A 26 -18.57 13.93 14.77
C ALA A 26 -17.36 14.01 15.71
N ASN A 27 -17.55 14.43 16.95
CA ASN A 27 -16.48 14.54 17.93
C ASN A 27 -16.18 13.20 18.63
N LEU A 28 -17.22 12.42 18.96
CA LEU A 28 -17.06 11.17 19.73
C LEU A 28 -16.82 9.94 18.85
N TYR A 29 -17.41 9.90 17.67
CA TYR A 29 -17.40 8.77 16.74
C TYR A 29 -17.13 9.22 15.30
N PRO A 30 -15.99 9.87 15.03
CA PRO A 30 -15.63 10.34 13.69
C PRO A 30 -15.57 9.21 12.66
N GLU A 31 -15.26 7.98 13.08
CA GLU A 31 -15.22 6.78 12.25
C GLU A 31 -16.57 6.42 11.61
N LEU A 32 -17.68 6.88 12.20
CA LEU A 32 -19.03 6.67 11.67
C LEU A 32 -19.39 7.65 10.53
N LEU A 33 -18.63 8.74 10.37
CA LEU A 33 -18.93 9.81 9.44
C LEU A 33 -18.07 9.76 8.17
N ASP A 34 -18.01 8.58 7.55
CA ASP A 34 -17.31 8.40 6.28
C ASP A 34 -18.14 8.93 5.09
N VAL A 35 -17.56 9.88 4.36
CA VAL A 35 -18.18 10.51 3.19
C VAL A 35 -18.49 9.48 2.11
N VAL A 36 -17.65 8.46 1.93
CA VAL A 36 -17.86 7.43 0.90
C VAL A 36 -19.12 6.62 1.20
N SER A 37 -19.30 6.22 2.47
CA SER A 37 -20.51 5.53 2.94
C SER A 37 -21.78 6.35 2.71
N PHE A 38 -21.76 7.65 3.00
CA PHE A 38 -22.91 8.53 2.75
C PHE A 38 -23.21 8.70 1.26
N LEU A 39 -22.18 8.85 0.40
CA LEU A 39 -22.39 8.96 -1.04
C LEU A 39 -22.95 7.67 -1.66
N LEU A 40 -22.53 6.51 -1.15
CA LEU A 40 -23.12 5.22 -1.54
C LEU A 40 -24.60 5.16 -1.14
N TYR A 41 -24.96 5.69 0.03
CA TYR A 41 -26.35 5.78 0.46
C TYR A 41 -27.19 6.70 -0.43
N ASP A 42 -26.73 7.91 -0.72
CA ASP A 42 -27.45 8.87 -1.58
C ASP A 42 -27.69 8.30 -2.99
N GLY A 43 -26.70 7.60 -3.54
CA GLY A 43 -26.84 6.90 -4.82
C GLY A 43 -27.94 5.82 -4.81
N LYS A 44 -28.07 5.08 -3.70
CA LYS A 44 -29.10 4.04 -3.53
C LYS A 44 -30.50 4.61 -3.23
N MET A 45 -30.59 5.75 -2.52
CA MET A 45 -31.85 6.45 -2.25
C MET A 45 -32.51 7.00 -3.52
N SER A 46 -31.71 7.40 -4.51
CA SER A 46 -32.23 8.02 -5.73
C SER A 46 -32.97 7.07 -6.66
N ALA A 47 -32.74 5.74 -6.58
CA ALA A 47 -33.27 4.78 -7.55
C ALA A 47 -34.50 3.99 -7.06
N ASP A 48 -34.53 3.50 -5.81
CA ASP A 48 -35.45 2.37 -5.49
C ASP A 48 -36.24 2.45 -4.17
N PHE A 49 -35.85 3.32 -3.23
CA PHE A 49 -36.37 3.22 -1.84
C PHE A 49 -37.85 3.56 -1.69
N THR A 50 -38.39 4.46 -2.51
CA THR A 50 -39.81 4.84 -2.45
C THR A 50 -40.77 3.74 -2.92
N SER A 51 -40.29 2.75 -3.69
CA SER A 51 -41.12 1.64 -4.19
C SER A 51 -41.14 0.39 -3.28
N LEU A 52 -40.11 0.23 -2.42
CA LEU A 52 -39.87 -0.99 -1.63
C LEU A 52 -40.32 -0.91 -0.16
N VAL A 53 -40.62 0.29 0.36
CA VAL A 53 -41.05 0.52 1.75
C VAL A 53 -42.44 -0.09 2.05
N ASN A 54 -43.18 -0.56 1.03
CA ASN A 54 -44.59 -0.92 1.19
C ASN A 54 -44.92 -2.43 1.24
N LYS A 55 -43.96 -3.31 1.60
CA LYS A 55 -44.28 -4.72 1.91
C LYS A 55 -43.57 -5.16 3.17
N ASN A 56 -44.35 -5.38 4.24
CA ASN A 56 -43.90 -6.05 5.46
C ASN A 56 -43.28 -7.40 5.13
N PHE A 57 -41.95 -7.44 5.03
CA PHE A 57 -41.18 -8.65 4.75
C PHE A 57 -40.86 -9.39 6.06
N SER A 58 -41.70 -10.38 6.37
CA SER A 58 -41.58 -11.20 7.57
C SER A 58 -41.18 -12.64 7.20
N ILE A 59 -39.91 -12.84 6.84
CA ILE A 59 -39.31 -14.19 6.82
C ILE A 59 -38.74 -14.47 8.22
N PRO A 60 -39.08 -15.60 8.86
CA PRO A 60 -38.44 -16.08 10.09
C PRO A 60 -36.93 -16.29 9.92
N LEU A 61 -36.15 -16.14 11.01
CA LEU A 61 -34.68 -16.27 10.94
C LEU A 61 -34.25 -17.68 10.49
N ASP A 62 -34.94 -18.72 10.93
CA ASP A 62 -34.62 -20.11 10.56
C ASP A 62 -34.86 -20.38 9.07
N GLU A 63 -35.91 -19.79 8.50
CA GLU A 63 -36.21 -19.90 7.06
C GLU A 63 -35.20 -19.11 6.24
N LEU A 64 -34.74 -17.95 6.74
CA LEU A 64 -33.68 -17.18 6.11
C LEU A 64 -32.39 -18.01 6.04
N GLU A 65 -31.92 -18.56 7.15
CA GLU A 65 -30.70 -19.38 7.19
C GLU A 65 -30.76 -20.55 6.20
N GLN A 66 -31.88 -21.28 6.16
CA GLN A 66 -32.06 -22.40 5.23
C GLN A 66 -32.00 -21.99 3.76
N VAL A 67 -32.53 -20.81 3.41
CA VAL A 67 -32.46 -20.29 2.03
C VAL A 67 -31.02 -19.91 1.69
N LEU A 68 -30.29 -19.27 2.60
CA LEU A 68 -28.91 -18.86 2.39
C LEU A 68 -27.95 -20.06 2.26
N LEU A 69 -28.16 -21.11 3.05
CA LEU A 69 -27.39 -22.36 2.95
C LEU A 69 -27.60 -23.08 1.60
N LYS A 70 -28.76 -22.91 0.96
CA LYS A 70 -29.09 -23.47 -0.35
C LYS A 70 -28.82 -22.49 -1.49
N SER A 71 -27.89 -21.55 -1.30
CA SER A 71 -27.59 -20.49 -2.26
C SER A 71 -27.07 -21.01 -3.59
N GLU A 72 -26.30 -22.09 -3.60
CA GLU A 72 -25.80 -22.75 -4.82
C GLU A 72 -26.93 -23.48 -5.58
N ASP A 73 -27.84 -24.14 -4.88
CA ASP A 73 -28.95 -24.88 -5.49
C ASP A 73 -30.02 -23.97 -6.12
N LYS A 74 -30.26 -22.79 -5.51
CA LYS A 74 -31.35 -21.87 -5.88
C LYS A 74 -30.90 -20.40 -5.83
N PRO A 75 -30.05 -19.94 -6.76
CA PRO A 75 -29.51 -18.58 -6.77
C PRO A 75 -30.59 -17.50 -6.83
N ASP A 76 -31.63 -17.70 -7.66
CA ASP A 76 -32.71 -16.70 -7.83
C ASP A 76 -33.54 -16.46 -6.56
N CYS A 77 -33.68 -17.48 -5.72
CA CYS A 77 -34.36 -17.35 -4.43
C CYS A 77 -33.52 -16.50 -3.47
N THR A 78 -32.22 -16.79 -3.39
CA THR A 78 -31.27 -16.04 -2.55
C THR A 78 -31.17 -14.57 -2.98
N LEU A 79 -31.09 -14.29 -4.28
CA LEU A 79 -31.08 -12.91 -4.81
C LEU A 79 -32.35 -12.12 -4.46
N LYS A 80 -33.52 -12.76 -4.53
CA LYS A 80 -34.80 -12.15 -4.13
C LYS A 80 -34.87 -11.90 -2.63
N VAL A 81 -34.29 -12.78 -1.81
CA VAL A 81 -34.25 -12.59 -0.36
C VAL A 81 -33.29 -11.47 0.01
N LEU A 82 -32.08 -11.45 -0.54
CA LEU A 82 -31.09 -10.39 -0.29
C LEU A 82 -31.60 -9.00 -0.69
N SER A 83 -32.22 -8.87 -1.87
CA SER A 83 -32.81 -7.58 -2.30
C SER A 83 -33.96 -7.12 -1.38
N ARG A 84 -34.76 -8.04 -0.84
CA ARG A 84 -35.81 -7.71 0.14
C ARG A 84 -35.27 -7.39 1.53
N LEU A 85 -34.10 -7.91 1.91
CA LEU A 85 -33.49 -7.58 3.20
C LEU A 85 -33.07 -6.11 3.28
N GLN A 86 -32.79 -5.48 2.14
CA GLN A 86 -32.48 -4.05 2.05
C GLN A 86 -33.69 -3.13 2.34
N SER A 87 -34.90 -3.68 2.51
CA SER A 87 -36.08 -2.93 2.97
C SER A 87 -36.52 -3.30 4.40
N THR A 88 -35.67 -4.01 5.15
CA THR A 88 -35.97 -4.44 6.53
C THR A 88 -36.00 -3.25 7.49
N PRO A 89 -36.99 -3.16 8.41
CA PRO A 89 -37.00 -2.14 9.44
C PRO A 89 -35.86 -2.33 10.45
N LEU A 90 -35.33 -1.22 10.98
CA LEU A 90 -34.17 -1.17 11.90
C LEU A 90 -34.23 -2.19 13.06
N LYS A 91 -35.42 -2.43 13.63
CA LYS A 91 -35.63 -3.33 14.77
C LYS A 91 -35.28 -4.80 14.48
N ASP A 92 -35.47 -5.25 13.25
CA ASP A 92 -35.28 -6.65 12.85
C ASP A 92 -33.95 -6.84 12.10
N MET A 93 -33.17 -5.76 11.96
CA MET A 93 -31.99 -5.72 11.10
C MET A 93 -30.80 -6.46 11.70
N GLN A 94 -30.53 -6.28 13.00
CA GLN A 94 -29.40 -6.89 13.71
C GLN A 94 -29.37 -8.43 13.58
N PRO A 95 -30.44 -9.17 13.96
CA PRO A 95 -30.40 -10.64 13.89
C PRO A 95 -30.31 -11.16 12.44
N ARG A 96 -30.92 -10.48 11.47
CA ARG A 96 -30.86 -10.87 10.06
C ARG A 96 -29.48 -10.61 9.45
N ALA A 97 -28.87 -9.48 9.77
CA ALA A 97 -27.53 -9.15 9.32
C ALA A 97 -26.49 -10.15 9.84
N LYS A 98 -26.61 -10.56 11.11
CA LYS A 98 -25.76 -11.62 11.68
C LYS A 98 -25.85 -12.92 10.90
N VAL A 99 -27.08 -13.41 10.63
CA VAL A 99 -27.31 -14.65 9.86
C VAL A 99 -26.77 -14.53 8.43
N VAL A 100 -26.96 -13.39 7.76
CA VAL A 100 -26.44 -13.18 6.40
C VAL A 100 -24.91 -13.26 6.38
N ILE A 101 -24.23 -12.59 7.30
CA ILE A 101 -22.77 -12.56 7.35
C ILE A 101 -22.22 -13.93 7.72
N SER A 102 -22.74 -14.56 8.77
CA SER A 102 -22.25 -15.86 9.24
C SER A 102 -22.45 -16.99 8.23
N THR A 103 -23.46 -16.87 7.36
CA THR A 103 -23.82 -17.93 6.41
C THR A 103 -23.19 -17.73 5.03
N LEU A 104 -23.17 -16.50 4.50
CA LEU A 104 -22.74 -16.24 3.12
C LEU A 104 -21.30 -15.75 2.97
N LEU A 105 -20.68 -15.19 4.01
CA LEU A 105 -19.37 -14.55 3.85
C LEU A 105 -18.28 -15.54 3.38
N LEU A 106 -18.16 -16.70 4.03
CA LEU A 106 -17.17 -17.71 3.67
C LEU A 106 -17.44 -18.34 2.29
N PRO A 107 -18.67 -18.75 1.93
CA PRO A 107 -18.97 -19.20 0.57
C PRO A 107 -18.62 -18.18 -0.51
N CYS A 108 -18.82 -16.88 -0.25
CA CYS A 108 -18.47 -15.82 -1.19
C CYS A 108 -16.96 -15.65 -1.43
N LEU A 109 -16.09 -16.28 -0.63
CA LEU A 109 -14.64 -16.30 -0.86
C LEU A 109 -14.22 -17.38 -1.87
N GLU A 110 -15.08 -18.37 -2.14
CA GLU A 110 -14.77 -19.45 -3.08
C GLU A 110 -14.79 -18.93 -4.53
N SER A 111 -13.83 -19.38 -5.35
CA SER A 111 -13.67 -18.89 -6.73
C SER A 111 -14.84 -19.22 -7.64
N ASP A 112 -15.54 -20.31 -7.35
CA ASP A 112 -16.59 -20.89 -8.20
C ASP A 112 -18.00 -20.39 -7.81
N PHE A 113 -18.09 -19.54 -6.78
CA PHE A 113 -19.36 -19.06 -6.26
C PHE A 113 -20.03 -18.05 -7.21
N ASP A 114 -21.36 -18.03 -7.26
CA ASP A 114 -22.11 -17.18 -8.19
C ASP A 114 -21.86 -15.69 -7.91
N SER A 115 -21.14 -15.05 -8.83
CA SER A 115 -20.83 -13.63 -8.80
C SER A 115 -22.04 -12.71 -8.54
N ARG A 116 -23.23 -13.08 -9.01
CA ARG A 116 -24.46 -12.30 -8.77
C ARG A 116 -24.86 -12.31 -7.30
N ILE A 117 -24.68 -13.45 -6.63
CA ILE A 117 -24.94 -13.59 -5.20
C ILE A 117 -23.89 -12.79 -4.42
N VAL A 118 -22.62 -12.83 -4.83
CA VAL A 118 -21.56 -12.04 -4.19
C VAL A 118 -21.89 -10.54 -4.26
N ASP A 119 -22.31 -10.03 -5.42
CA ASP A 119 -22.71 -8.62 -5.57
C ASP A 119 -23.94 -8.27 -4.72
N ALA A 120 -24.95 -9.15 -4.69
CA ALA A 120 -26.12 -8.96 -3.85
C ALA A 120 -25.78 -8.98 -2.35
N PHE A 121 -24.85 -9.85 -1.94
CA PHE A 121 -24.32 -9.90 -0.58
C PHE A 121 -23.60 -8.61 -0.23
N ILE A 122 -22.67 -8.13 -1.06
CA ILE A 122 -21.94 -6.87 -0.87
C ILE A 122 -22.91 -5.70 -0.72
N SER A 123 -23.87 -5.58 -1.64
CA SER A 123 -24.87 -4.50 -1.59
C SER A 123 -25.70 -4.54 -0.30
N THR A 124 -26.02 -5.75 0.19
CA THR A 124 -26.75 -5.98 1.44
C THR A 124 -25.88 -5.70 2.67
N TRP A 125 -24.60 -6.06 2.62
CA TRP A 125 -23.61 -5.76 3.66
C TRP A 125 -23.44 -4.24 3.81
N GLU A 126 -23.26 -3.52 2.71
CA GLU A 126 -23.14 -2.04 2.69
C GLU A 126 -24.40 -1.37 3.25
N TYR A 127 -25.57 -1.94 2.94
CA TYR A 127 -26.83 -1.47 3.48
C TYR A 127 -26.85 -1.61 5.01
N PHE A 128 -26.48 -2.78 5.56
CA PHE A 128 -26.42 -2.95 7.01
C PHE A 128 -25.34 -2.10 7.67
N HIS A 129 -24.19 -1.94 7.01
CA HIS A 129 -23.08 -1.13 7.46
C HIS A 129 -23.49 0.31 7.74
N LEU A 130 -24.37 0.89 6.92
CA LEU A 130 -24.87 2.26 7.12
C LEU A 130 -25.59 2.47 8.46
N PHE A 131 -26.23 1.43 9.00
CA PHE A 131 -27.10 1.57 10.17
C PHE A 131 -26.50 0.98 11.45
N ILE A 132 -25.73 -0.12 11.37
CA ILE A 132 -25.08 -0.78 12.52
C ILE A 132 -23.61 -1.14 12.24
N PRO A 133 -22.75 -0.18 11.85
CA PRO A 133 -21.41 -0.46 11.32
C PRO A 133 -20.54 -1.29 12.27
N HIS A 134 -20.51 -0.97 13.57
CA HIS A 134 -19.67 -1.68 14.54
C HIS A 134 -20.03 -3.17 14.66
N GLU A 135 -21.31 -3.51 14.65
CA GLU A 135 -21.79 -4.90 14.69
C GLU A 135 -21.41 -5.64 13.39
N ILE A 136 -21.56 -4.97 12.25
CA ILE A 136 -21.19 -5.54 10.94
C ILE A 136 -19.69 -5.80 10.86
N TRP A 137 -18.85 -4.88 11.32
CA TRP A 137 -17.41 -5.08 11.39
C TRP A 137 -17.08 -6.27 12.28
N LEU A 138 -17.66 -6.33 13.48
CA LEU A 138 -17.41 -7.39 14.46
C LEU A 138 -17.79 -8.77 13.92
N TRP A 139 -18.99 -8.92 13.35
CA TRP A 139 -19.42 -10.20 12.80
C TRP A 139 -18.64 -10.59 11.56
N THR A 140 -18.24 -9.62 10.72
CA THR A 140 -17.40 -9.89 9.55
C THR A 140 -16.04 -10.43 10.01
N ILE A 141 -15.39 -9.76 10.97
CA ILE A 141 -14.09 -10.19 11.52
C ILE A 141 -14.20 -11.54 12.20
N ASN A 142 -15.18 -11.73 13.09
CA ASN A 142 -15.36 -12.99 13.81
C ASN A 142 -15.72 -14.18 12.89
N THR A 143 -16.42 -13.93 11.77
CA THR A 143 -16.71 -14.98 10.78
C THR A 143 -15.47 -15.33 9.94
N LEU A 144 -14.58 -14.37 9.70
CA LEU A 144 -13.31 -14.58 8.99
C LEU A 144 -12.19 -15.05 9.91
N ASN A 145 -12.40 -15.00 11.23
CA ASN A 145 -11.38 -15.39 12.18
C ASN A 145 -11.09 -16.88 12.03
N THR A 146 -9.80 -17.20 11.92
CA THR A 146 -9.33 -18.58 11.84
C THR A 146 -9.08 -19.18 13.23
N GLN A 147 -9.05 -18.33 14.27
CA GLN A 147 -8.93 -18.73 15.66
C GLN A 147 -10.30 -18.95 16.29
N ASP A 148 -10.40 -19.84 17.27
CA ASP A 148 -11.62 -20.07 18.06
C ASP A 148 -11.91 -18.93 19.07
N THR A 149 -11.26 -17.77 18.91
CA THR A 149 -11.43 -16.59 19.74
C THR A 149 -12.58 -15.74 19.18
N ILE A 150 -13.53 -15.39 20.04
CA ILE A 150 -14.58 -14.43 19.70
C ILE A 150 -14.12 -13.09 20.21
N TYR A 151 -13.85 -12.16 19.29
CA TYR A 151 -13.48 -10.80 19.66
C TYR A 151 -14.73 -10.00 20.02
N GLU A 152 -14.57 -9.09 20.97
CA GLU A 152 -15.51 -7.99 21.22
C GLU A 152 -15.02 -6.70 20.56
N PHE A 153 -15.90 -5.71 20.42
CA PHE A 153 -15.53 -4.42 19.82
C PHE A 153 -14.39 -3.73 20.60
N ASP A 154 -14.36 -3.87 21.92
CA ASP A 154 -13.31 -3.31 22.77
C ASP A 154 -11.92 -3.93 22.49
N ASP A 155 -11.86 -5.22 22.15
CA ASP A 155 -10.61 -5.89 21.76
C ASP A 155 -10.06 -5.30 20.46
N LEU A 156 -10.96 -5.05 19.49
CA LEU A 156 -10.62 -4.45 18.20
C LEU A 156 -10.15 -3.00 18.35
N VAL A 157 -10.76 -2.22 19.25
CA VAL A 157 -10.34 -0.84 19.54
C VAL A 157 -8.96 -0.83 20.21
N LYS A 158 -8.68 -1.77 21.11
CA LYS A 158 -7.38 -1.89 21.78
C LYS A 158 -6.28 -2.37 20.84
N SER A 159 -6.61 -3.29 19.94
CA SER A 159 -5.68 -3.91 19.01
C SER A 159 -6.28 -3.99 17.60
N PRO A 160 -6.20 -2.91 16.81
CA PRO A 160 -6.77 -2.88 15.47
C PRO A 160 -6.07 -3.84 14.51
N LEU A 161 -4.87 -4.32 14.83
CA LEU A 161 -4.12 -5.29 14.02
C LEU A 161 -4.76 -6.68 13.98
N LEU A 162 -5.67 -6.99 14.91
CA LEU A 162 -6.39 -8.28 14.94
C LEU A 162 -7.19 -8.54 13.65
N ILE A 163 -7.56 -7.50 12.90
CA ILE A 163 -8.27 -7.67 11.61
C ILE A 163 -7.45 -8.39 10.54
N PHE A 164 -6.13 -8.46 10.70
CA PHE A 164 -5.23 -9.19 9.80
C PHE A 164 -5.09 -10.68 10.15
N GLU A 165 -5.56 -11.11 11.32
CA GLU A 165 -5.60 -12.52 11.75
C GLU A 165 -6.79 -13.30 11.11
N THR A 166 -7.27 -12.81 9.97
CA THR A 166 -8.43 -13.34 9.23
C THR A 166 -8.01 -14.28 8.09
N ASP A 167 -8.99 -15.00 7.53
CA ASP A 167 -8.81 -15.85 6.35
C ASP A 167 -8.12 -15.08 5.22
N GLN A 168 -6.91 -15.52 4.86
CA GLN A 168 -6.04 -14.84 3.92
C GLN A 168 -6.64 -14.72 2.50
N ARG A 169 -7.62 -15.56 2.15
CA ARG A 169 -8.30 -15.53 0.85
C ARG A 169 -9.00 -14.19 0.60
N ILE A 170 -9.42 -13.49 1.66
CA ILE A 170 -10.06 -12.18 1.51
C ILE A 170 -9.14 -11.14 0.86
N PHE A 171 -7.82 -11.24 1.08
CA PHE A 171 -6.83 -10.31 0.53
C PHE A 171 -6.55 -10.50 -0.97
N ARG A 172 -7.10 -11.56 -1.56
CA ARG A 172 -7.07 -11.82 -3.00
C ARG A 172 -8.47 -11.84 -3.62
N SER A 173 -9.52 -11.68 -2.81
CA SER A 173 -10.89 -11.57 -3.32
C SER A 173 -11.08 -10.22 -4.00
N GLU A 174 -11.49 -10.27 -5.26
CA GLU A 174 -11.71 -9.07 -6.09
C GLU A 174 -12.79 -8.15 -5.53
N ARG A 175 -13.79 -8.75 -4.85
CA ARG A 175 -15.01 -8.07 -4.42
C ARG A 175 -15.04 -7.85 -2.92
N LEU A 176 -14.55 -8.81 -2.13
CA LEU A 176 -14.62 -8.75 -0.67
C LEU A 176 -13.45 -7.99 -0.03
N LEU A 177 -12.32 -7.82 -0.72
CA LEU A 177 -11.22 -6.99 -0.21
C LEU A 177 -11.68 -5.53 0.02
N LEU A 178 -12.56 -5.01 -0.83
CA LEU A 178 -13.12 -3.68 -0.64
C LEU A 178 -13.93 -3.56 0.66
N LEU A 179 -14.75 -4.58 0.98
CA LEU A 179 -15.50 -4.61 2.23
C LEU A 179 -14.56 -4.63 3.43
N TRP A 180 -13.53 -5.47 3.37
CA TRP A 180 -12.55 -5.57 4.44
C TRP A 180 -11.76 -4.26 4.61
N LEU A 181 -11.35 -3.62 3.51
CA LEU A 181 -10.70 -2.30 3.53
C LEU A 181 -11.63 -1.19 4.02
N HIS A 182 -12.95 -1.39 4.00
CA HIS A 182 -13.94 -0.44 4.50
C HIS A 182 -14.14 -0.54 6.01
N ILE A 183 -13.72 -1.64 6.64
CA ILE A 183 -13.72 -1.78 8.10
C ILE A 183 -12.71 -0.78 8.65
N ARG A 184 -13.23 0.31 9.24
CA ARG A 184 -12.46 1.45 9.74
C ARG A 184 -12.42 1.40 11.26
N ILE A 185 -11.46 0.69 11.84
CA ILE A 185 -11.25 0.70 13.30
C ILE A 185 -10.25 1.81 13.67
N ASN A 186 -10.41 3.01 13.08
CA ASN A 186 -9.54 4.15 13.35
C ASN A 186 -10.30 5.21 14.15
N GLY A 187 -10.34 5.04 15.47
CA GLY A 187 -10.79 6.09 16.39
C GLY A 187 -9.74 7.19 16.49
N ARG A 188 -9.92 8.30 15.76
CA ARG A 188 -8.94 9.41 15.58
C ARG A 188 -8.72 10.30 16.84
N ASN A 189 -8.53 9.76 18.04
CA ASN A 189 -8.51 10.58 19.27
C ASN A 189 -7.20 10.57 20.12
N VAL A 190 -6.14 9.83 19.77
CA VAL A 190 -4.81 9.91 20.43
C VAL A 190 -3.63 9.78 19.45
N MET A 191 -3.05 10.91 19.03
CA MET A 191 -2.18 11.00 17.84
C MET A 191 -0.94 10.09 17.79
N ALA A 192 -0.22 9.86 18.90
CA ALA A 192 1.08 9.17 18.81
C ALA A 192 0.99 7.64 18.67
N LEU A 193 0.16 6.98 19.50
CA LEU A 193 -0.03 5.53 19.43
C LEU A 193 -0.80 5.14 18.17
N ILE A 194 -1.76 5.97 17.76
CA ILE A 194 -2.52 5.77 16.53
C ILE A 194 -1.60 5.84 15.32
N ASN A 195 -0.69 6.82 15.24
CA ASN A 195 0.23 6.89 14.09
C ASN A 195 1.13 5.65 13.99
N ALA A 196 1.56 5.08 15.12
CA ALA A 196 2.33 3.84 15.12
C ALA A 196 1.48 2.65 14.64
N GLN A 197 0.23 2.54 15.10
CA GLN A 197 -0.71 1.52 14.65
C GLN A 197 -1.07 1.68 13.16
N ASP A 198 -1.41 2.89 12.73
CA ASP A 198 -1.72 3.21 11.34
C ASP A 198 -0.55 2.88 10.41
N SER A 199 0.67 3.25 10.80
CA SER A 199 1.87 2.89 10.01
C SER A 199 2.08 1.38 9.93
N ALA A 200 1.80 0.63 11.01
CA ALA A 200 1.83 -0.82 11.00
C ALA A 200 0.76 -1.42 10.07
N ILE A 201 -0.47 -0.88 10.09
CA ILE A 201 -1.54 -1.27 9.17
C ILE A 201 -1.10 -1.04 7.71
N LEU A 202 -0.55 0.14 7.40
CA LEU A 202 -0.03 0.44 6.06
C LEU A 202 1.09 -0.52 5.65
N GLN A 203 1.98 -0.88 6.59
CA GLN A 203 3.05 -1.84 6.33
C GLN A 203 2.49 -3.23 5.99
N LEU A 204 1.55 -3.75 6.79
CA LEU A 204 0.91 -5.04 6.54
C LEU A 204 0.18 -5.05 5.19
N LEU A 205 -0.48 -3.96 4.84
CA LEU A 205 -1.11 -3.80 3.52
C LEU A 205 -0.10 -3.87 2.38
N LEU A 206 1.08 -3.28 2.53
CA LEU A 206 2.16 -3.39 1.55
C LEU A 206 2.75 -4.80 1.49
N GLU A 207 2.84 -5.50 2.62
CA GLU A 207 3.23 -6.91 2.63
C GLU A 207 2.24 -7.78 1.86
N LEU A 208 0.94 -7.50 1.97
CA LEU A 208 -0.09 -8.16 1.16
C LEU A 208 0.07 -7.88 -0.34
N CYS A 209 0.69 -6.77 -0.74
CA CYS A 209 0.98 -6.47 -2.14
C CYS A 209 2.17 -7.27 -2.71
N GLN A 210 2.96 -7.97 -1.87
CA GLN A 210 4.02 -8.84 -2.36
C GLN A 210 3.45 -10.08 -3.04
N GLU A 211 4.14 -10.52 -4.10
CA GLU A 211 3.75 -11.71 -4.85
C GLU A 211 4.07 -12.97 -4.02
N LYS A 212 3.03 -13.74 -3.70
CA LYS A 212 3.16 -15.04 -3.02
C LYS A 212 3.24 -16.15 -4.07
N LYS A 213 3.69 -17.35 -3.66
CA LYS A 213 3.81 -18.51 -4.56
C LYS A 213 2.47 -18.89 -5.21
N GLU A 214 1.38 -18.70 -4.49
CA GLU A 214 0.00 -18.97 -4.92
C GLU A 214 -0.47 -18.00 -6.02
N ASP A 215 0.04 -16.77 -6.03
CA ASP A 215 -0.35 -15.72 -6.97
C ASP A 215 0.16 -15.97 -8.40
N ARG A 216 1.14 -16.88 -8.58
CA ARG A 216 1.68 -17.24 -9.91
C ARG A 216 0.60 -17.77 -10.85
N ASN A 217 -0.44 -18.40 -10.30
CA ASN A 217 -1.54 -18.95 -11.07
C ASN A 217 -2.65 -17.92 -11.32
N ASN A 218 -2.70 -16.83 -10.54
CA ASN A 218 -3.75 -15.81 -10.63
C ASN A 218 -3.19 -14.39 -10.40
N GLN A 219 -2.41 -13.93 -11.38
CA GLN A 219 -1.77 -12.62 -11.33
C GLN A 219 -2.77 -11.46 -11.43
N ALA A 220 -3.96 -11.71 -12.01
CA ALA A 220 -5.02 -10.70 -12.16
C ALA A 220 -5.58 -10.27 -10.79
N SER A 221 -5.88 -11.22 -9.90
CA SER A 221 -6.41 -10.90 -8.58
C SER A 221 -5.36 -10.19 -7.71
N LEU A 222 -4.07 -10.53 -7.82
CA LEU A 222 -2.98 -9.78 -7.18
C LEU A 222 -2.91 -8.32 -7.68
N LEU A 223 -3.02 -8.11 -8.99
CA LEU A 223 -3.00 -6.77 -9.58
C LEU A 223 -4.19 -5.93 -9.09
N LEU A 224 -5.38 -6.52 -9.01
CA LEU A 224 -6.56 -5.84 -8.51
C LEU A 224 -6.40 -5.51 -7.01
N ALA A 225 -5.92 -6.46 -6.20
CA ALA A 225 -5.64 -6.23 -4.79
C ALA A 225 -4.67 -5.05 -4.59
N ARG A 226 -3.58 -5.00 -5.36
CA ARG A 226 -2.63 -3.88 -5.35
C ARG A 226 -3.31 -2.54 -5.64
N LYS A 227 -4.15 -2.47 -6.68
CA LYS A 227 -4.88 -1.24 -7.02
C LYS A 227 -5.82 -0.78 -5.90
N LEU A 228 -6.55 -1.72 -5.29
CA LEU A 228 -7.49 -1.44 -4.21
C LEU A 228 -6.75 -0.96 -2.94
N ILE A 229 -5.68 -1.65 -2.57
CA ILE A 229 -4.83 -1.28 -1.44
C ILE A 229 -4.19 0.08 -1.68
N CYS A 230 -3.58 0.32 -2.84
CA CYS A 230 -2.98 1.63 -3.15
C CYS A 230 -3.99 2.76 -3.16
N ARG A 231 -5.20 2.54 -3.69
CA ARG A 231 -6.28 3.53 -3.60
C ARG A 231 -6.64 3.85 -2.16
N TYR A 232 -6.67 2.84 -1.29
CA TYR A 232 -6.89 3.05 0.14
C TYR A 232 -5.75 3.86 0.77
N ILE A 233 -4.49 3.46 0.56
CA ILE A 233 -3.31 4.18 1.07
C ILE A 233 -3.29 5.63 0.55
N HIS A 234 -3.66 5.85 -0.71
CA HIS A 234 -3.78 7.18 -1.28
C HIS A 234 -4.78 8.06 -0.51
N GLY A 235 -5.95 7.52 -0.17
CA GLY A 235 -6.94 8.22 0.66
C GLY A 235 -6.38 8.54 2.05
N VAL A 236 -5.67 7.60 2.67
CA VAL A 236 -5.00 7.81 3.96
C VAL A 236 -3.96 8.95 3.88
N PHE A 237 -3.17 9.02 2.81
CA PHE A 237 -2.19 10.09 2.61
C PHE A 237 -2.83 11.45 2.35
N ILE A 238 -4.00 11.51 1.72
CA ILE A 238 -4.73 12.77 1.53
C ILE A 238 -5.28 13.29 2.87
N ASP A 239 -5.78 12.38 3.71
CA ASP A 239 -6.33 12.70 5.03
C ASP A 239 -5.24 13.07 6.06
N ASP A 240 -3.99 12.65 5.83
CA ASP A 240 -2.81 12.92 6.67
C ASP A 240 -2.33 14.38 6.53
N ARG A 241 -3.01 15.30 7.22
CA ARG A 241 -2.77 16.76 7.13
C ARG A 241 -1.29 17.17 7.34
N ASP A 242 -0.60 16.51 8.26
CA ASP A 242 0.79 16.84 8.62
C ASP A 242 1.83 16.00 7.86
N ASN A 243 1.38 15.13 6.94
CA ASN A 243 2.20 14.14 6.23
C ASN A 243 3.02 13.22 7.17
N LEU A 244 2.60 13.11 8.43
CA LEU A 244 3.37 12.42 9.46
C LEU A 244 3.32 10.92 9.24
N LEU A 245 2.16 10.38 8.88
CA LEU A 245 1.99 8.96 8.59
C LEU A 245 2.70 8.58 7.29
N THR A 246 2.56 9.41 6.27
CA THR A 246 3.26 9.26 4.98
C THR A 246 4.77 9.24 5.20
N LYS A 247 5.31 10.19 5.97
CA LYS A 247 6.73 10.26 6.31
C LYS A 247 7.16 9.05 7.15
N THR A 248 6.37 8.67 8.16
CA THR A 248 6.69 7.54 9.05
C THR A 248 6.83 6.24 8.28
N LEU A 249 5.88 5.93 7.38
CA LEU A 249 5.93 4.73 6.53
C LEU A 249 7.22 4.67 5.71
N HIS A 250 7.59 5.77 5.04
CA HIS A 250 8.80 5.80 4.20
C HIS A 250 10.09 5.75 5.02
N PHE A 251 10.08 6.25 6.27
CA PHE A 251 11.21 6.15 7.19
C PHE A 251 11.31 4.79 7.88
N GLN A 252 10.21 4.04 7.97
CA GLN A 252 10.19 2.63 8.36
C GLN A 252 10.63 1.71 7.22
N THR A 253 10.50 2.18 5.97
CA THR A 253 10.81 1.46 4.72
C THR A 253 9.92 0.25 4.50
N TYR A 254 9.83 -0.16 3.23
CA TYR A 254 9.13 -1.36 2.80
C TYR A 254 9.92 -2.00 1.66
N ALA A 255 9.50 -3.19 1.22
CA ALA A 255 10.23 -3.90 0.18
C ALA A 255 10.37 -3.05 -1.10
N ALA A 256 11.61 -2.83 -1.55
CA ALA A 256 11.93 -1.87 -2.60
C ALA A 256 11.29 -2.21 -3.96
N ASN A 257 11.00 -3.49 -4.21
CA ASN A 257 10.26 -3.95 -5.38
C ASN A 257 8.82 -3.38 -5.47
N LEU A 258 8.26 -2.89 -4.37
CA LEU A 258 6.94 -2.26 -4.33
C LEU A 258 7.00 -0.76 -4.68
N ILE A 259 8.18 -0.12 -4.71
CA ILE A 259 8.32 1.31 -5.01
C ILE A 259 7.70 1.69 -6.37
N PRO A 260 7.97 0.97 -7.49
CA PRO A 260 7.36 1.32 -8.78
C PRO A 260 5.84 1.27 -8.75
N MET A 261 5.29 0.27 -8.05
CA MET A 261 3.85 0.06 -7.89
C MET A 261 3.20 1.18 -7.07
N MET A 262 3.85 1.60 -5.97
CA MET A 262 3.41 2.72 -5.15
C MET A 262 3.34 4.02 -5.94
N ILE A 263 4.39 4.34 -6.69
CA ILE A 263 4.47 5.58 -7.48
C ILE A 263 3.44 5.58 -8.63
N GLU A 264 3.17 4.41 -9.21
CA GLU A 264 2.21 4.29 -10.30
C GLU A 264 0.75 4.42 -9.82
N TYR A 265 0.41 3.80 -8.69
CA TYR A 265 -0.99 3.72 -8.23
C TYR A 265 -1.38 4.69 -7.13
N ILE A 266 -0.43 5.40 -6.51
CA ILE A 266 -0.70 6.40 -5.47
C ILE A 266 -0.32 7.79 -5.99
N PRO A 267 -1.28 8.57 -6.51
CA PRO A 267 -1.00 9.90 -7.05
C PRO A 267 -0.38 10.87 -6.04
N SER A 268 -0.70 10.74 -4.75
CA SER A 268 -0.18 11.61 -3.67
C SER A 268 1.30 11.34 -3.32
N MET A 269 1.97 10.41 -3.98
CA MET A 269 3.39 10.10 -3.74
C MET A 269 4.34 11.27 -4.00
N TYR A 270 3.92 12.28 -4.78
CA TYR A 270 4.73 13.49 -4.99
C TYR A 270 5.08 14.21 -3.67
N ILE A 271 4.29 14.03 -2.61
CA ILE A 271 4.54 14.60 -1.27
C ILE A 271 5.87 14.10 -0.70
N ALA A 272 6.29 12.89 -1.06
CA ALA A 272 7.54 12.29 -0.56
C ALA A 272 8.79 13.11 -0.90
N PHE A 273 8.74 13.92 -1.95
CA PHE A 273 9.78 14.88 -2.31
C PHE A 273 10.24 15.74 -1.12
N ASN A 274 9.29 16.19 -0.29
CA ASN A 274 9.55 17.14 0.79
C ASN A 274 10.48 16.56 1.88
N PHE A 275 10.39 15.26 2.17
CA PHE A 275 11.19 14.60 3.20
C PHE A 275 12.30 13.71 2.63
N LEU A 276 12.41 13.58 1.31
CA LEU A 276 13.39 12.69 0.67
C LEU A 276 14.85 13.06 0.99
N PRO A 277 15.28 14.34 1.01
CA PRO A 277 16.63 14.70 1.42
C PRO A 277 16.94 14.27 2.86
N GLU A 278 15.95 14.30 3.75
CA GLU A 278 16.08 13.88 5.15
C GLU A 278 16.20 12.35 5.26
N LEU A 279 15.43 11.61 4.47
CA LEU A 279 15.51 10.15 4.38
C LEU A 279 16.87 9.67 3.86
N ILE A 280 17.38 10.31 2.80
CA ILE A 280 18.70 10.01 2.21
C ILE A 280 19.85 10.33 3.18
N ARG A 281 19.63 11.19 4.20
CA ARG A 281 20.64 11.53 5.21
C ARG A 281 20.58 10.67 6.48
N GLN A 282 19.65 9.73 6.57
CA GLN A 282 19.56 8.82 7.72
C GLN A 282 20.87 8.07 7.96
N PRO A 283 21.23 7.75 9.22
CA PRO A 283 22.48 7.06 9.53
C PRO A 283 22.48 5.60 9.04
N GLN A 284 21.32 4.95 8.97
CA GLN A 284 21.18 3.57 8.48
C GLN A 284 21.30 3.52 6.95
N ILE A 285 22.10 2.58 6.42
CA ILE A 285 22.36 2.46 4.99
C ILE A 285 21.10 2.03 4.22
N GLU A 286 20.29 1.17 4.82
CA GLU A 286 19.06 0.63 4.24
C GLU A 286 18.09 1.76 3.89
N LYS A 287 17.96 2.75 4.79
CA LYS A 287 17.10 3.92 4.59
C LYS A 287 17.67 4.87 3.52
N GLN A 288 19.00 4.99 3.45
CA GLN A 288 19.65 5.78 2.41
C GLN A 288 19.42 5.16 1.03
N VAL A 289 19.58 3.84 0.92
CA VAL A 289 19.35 3.06 -0.30
C VAL A 289 17.90 3.19 -0.73
N PHE A 290 16.96 2.89 0.16
CA PHE A 290 15.54 3.04 -0.09
C PHE A 290 15.18 4.47 -0.55
N GLY A 291 15.72 5.50 0.11
CA GLY A 291 15.51 6.90 -0.28
C GLY A 291 16.08 7.25 -1.65
N VAL A 292 17.23 6.68 -2.03
CA VAL A 292 17.82 6.85 -3.38
C VAL A 292 16.92 6.19 -4.42
N LEU A 293 16.49 4.94 -4.20
CA LEU A 293 15.59 4.22 -5.12
C LEU A 293 14.27 4.96 -5.32
N LEU A 294 13.63 5.37 -4.22
CA LEU A 294 12.40 6.16 -4.23
C LEU A 294 12.59 7.47 -5.00
N GLY A 295 13.70 8.18 -4.77
CA GLY A 295 14.03 9.41 -5.49
C GLY A 295 14.20 9.21 -6.98
N CYS A 296 14.93 8.19 -7.42
CA CYS A 296 15.13 7.89 -8.83
C CYS A 296 13.80 7.64 -9.55
N HIS A 297 12.90 6.86 -8.95
CA HIS A 297 11.59 6.59 -9.55
C HIS A 297 10.66 7.80 -9.52
N LEU A 298 10.69 8.63 -8.46
CA LEU A 298 9.91 9.87 -8.41
C LEU A 298 10.39 10.88 -9.46
N CYS A 299 11.70 10.99 -9.68
CA CYS A 299 12.26 11.84 -10.73
C CYS A 299 11.75 11.43 -12.13
N GLU A 300 11.69 10.13 -12.43
CA GLU A 300 11.14 9.62 -13.71
C GLU A 300 9.64 9.90 -13.84
N LYS A 301 8.86 9.77 -12.76
CA LYS A 301 7.41 10.06 -12.78
C LYS A 301 7.10 11.56 -12.83
N TYR A 302 7.92 12.39 -12.19
CA TYR A 302 7.71 13.83 -11.99
C TYR A 302 8.96 14.64 -12.39
N PRO A 303 9.31 14.71 -13.68
CA PRO A 303 10.51 15.40 -14.15
C PRO A 303 10.34 16.93 -14.07
N MET A 304 10.64 17.52 -12.92
CA MET A 304 10.60 18.97 -12.66
C MET A 304 11.99 19.46 -12.25
N GLU A 305 12.26 20.77 -12.41
CA GLU A 305 13.55 21.39 -12.05
C GLU A 305 13.90 21.19 -10.56
N SER A 306 12.91 21.18 -9.67
CA SER A 306 13.10 20.89 -8.25
C SER A 306 13.60 19.45 -8.00
N TYR A 307 13.13 18.48 -8.80
CA TYR A 307 13.58 17.10 -8.76
C TYR A 307 14.96 16.91 -9.38
N LEU A 308 15.31 17.68 -10.40
CA LEU A 308 16.68 17.73 -10.93
C LEU A 308 17.65 18.22 -9.85
N ALA A 309 17.33 19.35 -9.19
CA ALA A 309 18.15 19.88 -8.11
C ALA A 309 18.30 18.89 -6.94
N LEU A 310 17.26 18.11 -6.65
CA LEU A 310 17.32 17.01 -5.68
C LEU A 310 18.29 15.90 -6.13
N ALA A 311 18.21 15.50 -7.41
CA ALA A 311 19.08 14.49 -7.99
C ALA A 311 20.57 14.89 -7.92
N GLU A 312 20.88 16.11 -8.35
CA GLU A 312 22.22 16.70 -8.32
C GLU A 312 22.78 16.86 -6.90
N LYS A 313 21.98 17.42 -5.97
CA LYS A 313 22.48 17.83 -4.65
C LYS A 313 22.42 16.72 -3.60
N SER A 314 21.57 15.71 -3.79
CA SER A 314 21.31 14.68 -2.76
C SER A 314 21.46 13.25 -3.26
N ILE A 315 20.91 12.90 -4.42
CA ILE A 315 20.86 11.50 -4.89
C ILE A 315 22.20 11.05 -5.45
N LEU A 316 22.75 11.74 -6.45
CA LEU A 316 24.04 11.39 -7.07
C LEU A 316 25.20 11.45 -6.06
N PRO A 317 25.34 12.49 -5.21
CA PRO A 317 26.38 12.50 -4.18
C PRO A 317 26.24 11.37 -3.17
N ARG A 318 25.01 10.89 -2.91
CA ARG A 318 24.80 9.74 -2.01
C ARG A 318 25.30 8.44 -2.63
N LEU A 319 25.06 8.19 -3.92
CA LEU A 319 25.63 7.03 -4.62
C LEU A 319 27.16 6.98 -4.42
N MET A 320 27.84 8.09 -4.68
CA MET A 320 29.30 8.15 -4.53
C MET A 320 29.76 7.90 -3.10
N ARG A 321 29.02 8.39 -2.10
CA ARG A 321 29.33 8.13 -0.68
C ARG A 321 29.11 6.66 -0.28
N ILE A 322 28.16 5.97 -0.91
CA ILE A 322 27.91 4.54 -0.67
C ILE A 322 29.00 3.70 -1.34
N ALA A 323 29.41 4.05 -2.55
CA ALA A 323 30.50 3.38 -3.27
C ALA A 323 31.86 3.59 -2.61
N TYR A 324 32.10 4.78 -2.05
CA TYR A 324 33.34 5.22 -1.42
C TYR A 324 33.10 5.76 0.00
N PRO A 325 32.83 4.89 0.99
CA PRO A 325 32.59 5.33 2.36
C PRO A 325 33.86 5.89 3.00
N SER A 326 33.77 7.02 3.71
CA SER A 326 34.92 7.58 4.44
C SER A 326 35.42 6.60 5.53
N PRO A 327 36.75 6.48 5.75
CA PRO A 327 37.32 5.50 6.68
C PRO A 327 36.85 5.65 8.13
N THR A 328 36.34 6.82 8.52
CA THR A 328 35.81 7.13 9.86
C THR A 328 34.29 6.99 9.97
N SER A 329 33.60 6.61 8.90
CA SER A 329 32.14 6.56 8.88
C SER A 329 31.60 5.26 9.50
N ALA A 330 30.46 5.36 10.21
CA ALA A 330 29.74 4.18 10.71
C ALA A 330 29.41 3.18 9.59
N LEU A 331 29.23 3.66 8.35
CA LEU A 331 29.05 2.85 7.14
C LEU A 331 30.25 1.94 6.88
N ALA A 332 31.47 2.45 7.00
CA ALA A 332 32.69 1.65 6.85
C ALA A 332 32.78 0.59 7.96
N VAL A 333 32.38 0.89 9.19
CA VAL A 333 32.41 -0.07 10.31
C VAL A 333 31.37 -1.19 10.13
N THR A 334 30.13 -0.88 9.74
CA THR A 334 29.08 -1.88 9.52
C THR A 334 29.38 -2.78 8.32
N LEU A 335 29.88 -2.21 7.22
CA LEU A 335 30.29 -2.99 6.04
C LEU A 335 31.57 -3.79 6.32
N ASN A 336 32.50 -3.28 7.14
CA ASN A 336 33.70 -4.00 7.54
C ASN A 336 33.44 -5.08 8.62
N GLN A 337 32.35 -5.03 9.39
CA GLN A 337 31.97 -6.10 10.33
C GLN A 337 31.55 -7.39 9.61
N GLN A 338 31.08 -7.30 8.36
CA GLN A 338 30.96 -8.47 7.45
C GLN A 338 32.29 -8.88 6.80
N GLN A 339 33.40 -8.18 7.09
CA GLN A 339 34.72 -8.35 6.46
C GLN A 339 35.86 -8.59 7.47
N GLN A 340 35.65 -9.42 8.51
CA GLN A 340 36.80 -10.03 9.17
C GLN A 340 37.43 -11.09 8.26
N GLN A 341 38.35 -10.66 7.40
CA GLN A 341 39.75 -11.10 7.40
C GLN A 341 40.47 -10.56 6.15
N SER A 342 41.67 -10.04 6.40
CA SER A 342 42.77 -9.80 5.46
C SER A 342 42.82 -8.42 4.82
N THR A 343 43.64 -7.54 5.38
CA THR A 343 44.54 -6.70 4.57
C THR A 343 45.90 -6.63 5.25
N THR A 344 46.84 -7.44 4.76
CA THR A 344 48.26 -7.10 4.77
C THR A 344 48.45 -5.85 3.93
N MET A 345 49.20 -4.90 4.48
CA MET A 345 49.62 -3.66 3.84
C MET A 345 50.29 -3.93 2.50
N GLU A 346 49.88 -3.22 1.44
CA GLU A 346 50.83 -2.81 0.41
C GLU A 346 50.40 -1.52 -0.31
N ASN A 347 51.40 -0.67 -0.49
CA ASN A 347 51.34 0.70 -1.00
C ASN A 347 51.04 0.76 -2.50
N THR A 348 49.91 1.35 -2.89
CA THR A 348 49.79 2.06 -4.18
C THR A 348 48.76 3.19 -4.11
N ARG A 349 49.13 4.31 -4.73
CA ARG A 349 48.53 5.66 -4.75
C ARG A 349 46.99 5.76 -4.80
N HIS A 350 46.44 6.55 -3.86
CA HIS A 350 45.30 7.47 -3.96
C HIS A 350 44.10 7.16 -4.87
N HIS A 351 43.52 5.98 -4.83
CA HIS A 351 42.06 5.84 -4.97
C HIS A 351 41.59 4.88 -3.89
N GLN A 352 40.70 5.38 -3.03
CA GLN A 352 40.07 4.54 -2.01
C GLN A 352 39.32 3.42 -2.77
N PRO A 353 39.57 2.13 -2.51
CA PRO A 353 38.94 1.06 -3.28
C PRO A 353 37.43 1.12 -3.08
N CYS A 354 36.67 0.95 -4.16
CA CYS A 354 35.21 0.86 -4.09
C CYS A 354 34.85 -0.38 -3.27
N LEU A 355 33.88 -0.27 -2.36
CA LEU A 355 33.44 -1.38 -1.53
C LEU A 355 32.23 -2.08 -2.18
N PRO A 356 32.38 -3.31 -2.73
CA PRO A 356 31.26 -4.02 -3.32
C PRO A 356 30.23 -4.35 -2.23
N SER A 357 28.96 -4.03 -2.48
CA SER A 357 27.85 -4.32 -1.56
C SER A 357 26.57 -4.63 -2.33
N GLU A 358 25.67 -5.39 -1.71
CA GLU A 358 24.33 -5.66 -2.26
C GLU A 358 23.52 -4.37 -2.44
N TYR A 359 23.72 -3.40 -1.56
CA TYR A 359 23.14 -2.06 -1.67
C TYR A 359 23.55 -1.33 -2.95
N LEU A 360 24.82 -1.46 -3.36
CA LEU A 360 25.31 -0.85 -4.59
C LEU A 360 24.72 -1.56 -5.82
N LEU A 361 24.57 -2.89 -5.75
CA LEU A 361 23.90 -3.68 -6.78
C LEU A 361 22.44 -3.26 -6.97
N GLU A 362 21.75 -2.89 -5.89
CA GLU A 362 20.37 -2.42 -5.90
C GLU A 362 20.24 -0.98 -6.44
N ILE A 363 21.13 -0.08 -6.03
CA ILE A 363 21.07 1.35 -6.40
C ILE A 363 21.47 1.60 -7.86
N ILE A 364 22.53 0.95 -8.36
CA ILE A 364 23.09 1.26 -9.69
C ILE A 364 22.02 1.25 -10.79
N PRO A 365 21.18 0.21 -10.93
CA PRO A 365 20.11 0.19 -11.93
C PRO A 365 19.18 1.40 -11.86
N ALA A 366 18.93 1.93 -10.66
CA ALA A 366 17.98 3.02 -10.47
C ALA A 366 18.42 4.32 -11.15
N PHE A 367 19.72 4.51 -11.38
CA PHE A 367 20.24 5.67 -12.10
C PHE A 367 19.82 5.71 -13.58
N THR A 368 19.39 4.59 -14.15
CA THR A 368 18.74 4.58 -15.48
C THR A 368 17.47 5.44 -15.48
N HIS A 369 16.71 5.45 -14.37
CA HIS A 369 15.50 6.24 -14.24
C HIS A 369 15.80 7.75 -14.20
N LEU A 370 16.91 8.15 -13.56
CA LEU A 370 17.36 9.55 -13.58
C LEU A 370 17.76 10.01 -14.98
N SER A 371 18.47 9.19 -15.75
CA SER A 371 18.86 9.52 -17.12
C SER A 371 17.67 9.64 -18.06
N ARG A 372 16.63 8.82 -17.87
CA ARG A 372 15.36 8.96 -18.60
C ARG A 372 14.60 10.23 -18.21
N ALA A 373 14.59 10.57 -16.92
CA ALA A 373 13.96 11.79 -16.43
C ALA A 373 14.67 13.06 -16.91
N PHE A 374 16.00 13.05 -16.88
CA PHE A 374 16.87 14.19 -17.12
C PHE A 374 18.04 13.81 -18.04
N PRO A 375 17.83 13.74 -19.37
CA PRO A 375 18.88 13.33 -20.30
C PRO A 375 20.16 14.19 -20.23
N HIS A 376 20.03 15.48 -19.94
CA HIS A 376 21.16 16.42 -19.78
C HIS A 376 22.04 16.13 -18.56
N PHE A 377 21.52 15.42 -17.56
CA PHE A 377 22.26 15.00 -16.36
C PHE A 377 22.98 13.66 -16.56
N SER A 378 22.73 12.97 -17.68
CA SER A 378 23.36 11.69 -18.01
C SER A 378 24.89 11.71 -18.05
N PRO A 379 25.57 12.76 -18.55
CA PRO A 379 27.04 12.81 -18.53
C PRO A 379 27.63 12.75 -17.10
N GLU A 380 27.00 13.41 -16.14
CA GLU A 380 27.43 13.38 -14.74
C GLU A 380 27.21 11.99 -14.12
N ILE A 381 26.10 11.34 -14.45
CA ILE A 381 25.81 9.96 -14.05
C ILE A 381 26.85 9.00 -14.66
N LEU A 382 27.17 9.13 -15.94
CA LEU A 382 28.17 8.29 -16.62
C LEU A 382 29.55 8.42 -15.98
N ASN A 383 29.98 9.64 -15.67
CA ASN A 383 31.26 9.88 -14.98
C ASN A 383 31.29 9.16 -13.63
N ALA A 384 30.23 9.31 -12.82
CA ALA A 384 30.12 8.63 -11.53
C ALA A 384 30.14 7.10 -11.65
N LEU A 385 29.41 6.52 -12.61
CA LEU A 385 29.39 5.07 -12.83
C LEU A 385 30.73 4.54 -13.36
N ASN A 386 31.42 5.29 -14.22
CA ASN A 386 32.76 4.95 -14.69
C ASN A 386 33.79 5.01 -13.56
N ASP A 387 33.70 6.01 -12.68
CA ASP A 387 34.55 6.09 -11.49
C ASP A 387 34.34 4.86 -10.60
N ILE A 388 33.09 4.44 -10.37
CA ILE A 388 32.77 3.20 -9.65
C ILE A 388 33.38 1.99 -10.37
N GLN A 389 33.27 1.90 -11.70
CA GLN A 389 33.83 0.80 -12.49
C GLN A 389 35.35 0.69 -12.32
N GLN A 390 36.06 1.81 -12.34
CA GLN A 390 37.51 1.84 -12.19
C GLN A 390 37.97 1.53 -10.76
N GLY A 391 37.17 1.90 -9.76
CA GLY A 391 37.46 1.63 -8.35
C GLY A 391 37.14 0.20 -7.89
N LEU A 392 36.43 -0.59 -8.70
CA LEU A 392 36.11 -1.98 -8.38
C LEU A 392 37.34 -2.90 -8.59
N PRO A 393 37.58 -3.85 -7.68
CA PRO A 393 38.65 -4.82 -7.86
C PRO A 393 38.37 -5.72 -9.06
N GLY A 394 39.40 -5.96 -9.87
CA GLY A 394 39.27 -6.79 -11.07
C GLY A 394 38.83 -8.23 -10.75
N PRO A 395 38.14 -8.93 -11.66
CA PRO A 395 37.65 -10.29 -11.41
C PRO A 395 38.75 -11.30 -11.04
N GLY A 396 40.00 -11.02 -11.43
CA GLY A 396 41.17 -11.87 -11.23
C GLY A 396 41.72 -11.95 -9.81
N SER A 397 41.48 -10.94 -8.96
CA SER A 397 42.08 -10.86 -7.62
C SER A 397 41.47 -11.79 -6.58
N PHE A 398 40.32 -12.42 -6.89
CA PHE A 398 39.62 -13.36 -5.99
C PHE A 398 39.61 -14.81 -6.49
N ILE A 399 40.28 -15.11 -7.62
CA ILE A 399 40.27 -16.43 -8.27
C ILE A 399 40.90 -17.54 -7.41
N SER A 400 41.67 -17.21 -6.37
CA SER A 400 42.29 -18.19 -5.45
C SER A 400 41.40 -18.63 -4.28
N GLN A 401 40.18 -18.10 -4.12
CA GLN A 401 39.28 -18.46 -3.03
C GLN A 401 37.98 -19.06 -3.57
N GLU A 402 37.96 -20.38 -3.74
CA GLU A 402 36.77 -21.14 -4.17
C GLU A 402 35.58 -20.89 -3.22
N GLY A 403 34.41 -20.57 -3.80
CA GLY A 403 33.12 -20.69 -3.13
C GLY A 403 32.59 -19.46 -2.36
N ASN A 404 33.19 -18.28 -2.50
CA ASN A 404 32.75 -17.11 -1.72
C ASN A 404 31.61 -16.35 -2.43
N SER A 405 30.47 -16.15 -1.75
CA SER A 405 29.34 -15.30 -2.18
C SER A 405 29.78 -13.91 -2.68
N LYS A 406 30.94 -13.45 -2.22
CA LYS A 406 31.63 -12.22 -2.64
C LYS A 406 32.00 -12.19 -4.13
N ILE A 407 32.43 -13.32 -4.72
CA ILE A 407 32.76 -13.39 -6.15
C ILE A 407 31.48 -13.25 -6.98
N ILE A 408 30.39 -13.91 -6.56
CA ILE A 408 29.09 -13.83 -7.22
C ILE A 408 28.58 -12.38 -7.19
N LEU A 409 28.62 -11.74 -6.02
CA LEU A 409 28.24 -10.33 -5.87
C LEU A 409 29.09 -9.42 -6.77
N LEU A 410 30.42 -9.61 -6.80
CA LEU A 410 31.33 -8.80 -7.61
C LEU A 410 31.05 -8.98 -9.11
N LEU A 411 30.84 -10.21 -9.58
CA LEU A 411 30.51 -10.50 -10.97
C LEU A 411 29.15 -9.91 -11.36
N GLN A 412 28.14 -10.04 -10.48
CA GLN A 412 26.84 -9.41 -10.67
C GLN A 412 26.97 -7.89 -10.75
N LEU A 413 27.76 -7.29 -9.87
CA LEU A 413 27.97 -5.85 -9.85
C LEU A 413 28.64 -5.34 -11.14
N HIS A 414 29.69 -6.01 -11.62
CA HIS A 414 30.31 -5.66 -12.90
C HIS A 414 29.34 -5.79 -14.07
N LYS A 415 28.52 -6.86 -14.09
CA LYS A 415 27.49 -7.07 -15.11
C LYS A 415 26.43 -5.96 -15.07
N THR A 416 25.84 -5.71 -13.90
CA THR A 416 24.80 -4.70 -13.69
C THR A 416 25.32 -3.29 -14.01
N LEU A 417 26.55 -2.97 -13.62
CA LEU A 417 27.17 -1.69 -13.92
C LEU A 417 27.36 -1.50 -15.42
N LYS A 418 27.84 -2.53 -16.13
CA LYS A 418 27.98 -2.50 -17.59
C LYS A 418 26.62 -2.29 -18.28
N GLU A 419 25.60 -3.07 -17.90
CA GLU A 419 24.25 -2.94 -18.46
C GLU A 419 23.63 -1.56 -18.18
N THR A 420 23.90 -0.98 -17.02
CA THR A 420 23.41 0.36 -16.64
C THR A 420 24.13 1.45 -17.42
N LEU A 421 25.46 1.37 -17.55
CA LEU A 421 26.25 2.29 -18.38
C LEU A 421 25.76 2.31 -19.83
N GLU A 422 25.50 1.14 -20.43
CA GLU A 422 24.95 1.02 -21.78
C GLU A 422 23.57 1.72 -21.90
N LYS A 423 22.67 1.48 -20.93
CA LYS A 423 21.34 2.12 -20.93
C LYS A 423 21.41 3.64 -20.76
N VAL A 424 22.26 4.12 -19.86
CA VAL A 424 22.44 5.56 -19.62
C VAL A 424 23.06 6.23 -20.85
N GLN A 425 24.03 5.59 -21.51
CA GLN A 425 24.63 6.10 -22.75
C GLN A 425 23.58 6.27 -23.85
N VAL A 426 22.69 5.29 -24.03
CA VAL A 426 21.60 5.37 -25.02
C VAL A 426 20.69 6.58 -24.76
N GLU A 427 20.37 6.88 -23.50
CA GLU A 427 19.53 8.06 -23.19
C GLU A 427 20.31 9.39 -23.35
N ALA A 428 21.63 9.39 -23.12
CA ALA A 428 22.48 10.54 -23.42
C ALA A 428 22.54 10.83 -24.94
N ASP A 429 22.74 9.79 -25.75
CA ASP A 429 22.83 9.89 -27.20
C ASP A 429 21.50 10.37 -27.83
N ARG A 430 20.36 9.94 -27.27
CA ARG A 430 19.03 10.43 -27.67
C ARG A 430 18.89 11.94 -27.58
N MET A 431 19.51 12.58 -26.58
CA MET A 431 19.48 14.03 -26.44
C MET A 431 20.30 14.71 -27.54
N ASP A 432 21.47 14.17 -27.86
CA ASP A 432 22.33 14.71 -28.92
C ASP A 432 21.62 14.69 -30.28
N ASP A 433 20.82 13.67 -30.54
CA ASP A 433 20.02 13.57 -31.76
C ASP A 433 18.84 14.57 -31.80
N VAL A 434 18.17 14.81 -30.67
CA VAL A 434 17.12 15.84 -30.55
C VAL A 434 17.72 17.25 -30.73
N ASN A 435 18.87 17.53 -30.12
CA ASN A 435 19.55 18.81 -30.24
C ASN A 435 20.07 19.06 -31.66
N LYS A 436 20.64 18.03 -32.32
CA LYS A 436 21.03 18.10 -33.75
C LYS A 436 19.83 18.35 -34.66
N SER A 437 18.69 17.71 -34.38
CA SER A 437 17.45 17.89 -35.16
C SER A 437 16.90 19.31 -35.03
N LEU A 438 16.92 19.89 -33.82
CA LEU A 438 16.49 21.27 -33.57
C LEU A 438 17.43 22.32 -34.18
N MET A 439 18.73 22.05 -34.25
CA MET A 439 19.72 22.92 -34.91
C MET A 439 19.69 22.84 -36.45
N SER A 440 18.96 21.86 -37.00
CA SER A 440 18.81 21.66 -38.45
C SER A 440 17.53 22.27 -39.05
N ILE A 441 16.71 22.91 -38.21
CA ILE A 441 15.52 23.71 -38.57
C ILE A 441 15.87 25.18 -38.38
#